data_AF-A0A927L5Q7-F1
#
_entry.id   AF-A0A927L5Q7-F1
#
_cell.length_a   1.000
_cell.length_b   1.000
_cell.length_c   1.000
_cell.angle_alpha   90.00
_cell.angle_beta   90.00
_cell.angle_gamma   90.00
#
_symmetry.space_group_name_H-M   'P 1'
#
loop_
_entity.id
_entity.type
_entity.pdbx_description
1 polymer ?
#
loop_
_entity_poly.entity_id
_entity_poly.type
_entity_poly.pdbx_seq_one_letter_code
_entity_poly.pdbx_strand_id
1 'polypeptide(L)'
;MYLAADSQLDSMFDRTETLLTNAGTMVAVIALLILGIRMLMSMKRGDGMREAFQGFGMIALAALIIGGASGLAGVLIEIGGEIGGDTNGG
;
A
#
# COMPACT_ATOMS: atom_id res chain seq x y z
N MET A 1 4.89 1.02 35.40
CA MET A 1 5.84 1.89 34.67
C MET A 1 6.32 1.24 33.37
N TYR A 2 6.58 -0.07 33.33
CA TYR A 2 6.90 -0.83 32.09
C TYR A 2 5.75 -0.81 31.04
N LEU A 3 4.50 -1.00 31.47
CA LEU A 3 3.30 -0.96 30.61
C LEU A 3 3.03 0.43 29.96
N ALA A 4 3.52 1.51 30.58
CA ALA A 4 3.36 2.87 30.05
C ALA A 4 4.40 3.19 28.96
N ALA A 5 5.55 2.49 28.97
CA ALA A 5 6.56 2.60 27.94
C ALA A 5 6.15 1.82 26.68
N ASP A 6 5.56 0.64 26.85
CA ASP A 6 5.06 -0.18 25.73
C ASP A 6 3.93 0.52 24.96
N SER A 7 2.93 1.05 25.67
CA SER A 7 1.82 1.79 25.04
C SER A 7 2.26 3.08 24.32
N GLN A 8 3.33 3.72 24.80
CA GLN A 8 3.90 4.89 24.14
C GLN A 8 4.68 4.50 22.87
N LEU A 9 5.42 3.39 22.90
CA LEU A 9 6.11 2.86 21.71
C LEU A 9 5.12 2.40 20.65
N ASP A 10 4.06 1.71 21.04
CA ASP A 10 3.01 1.23 20.14
C ASP A 10 2.32 2.41 19.43
N SER A 11 1.97 3.45 20.17
CA SER A 11 1.40 4.68 19.61
C SER A 11 2.36 5.41 18.64
N MET A 12 3.67 5.33 18.88
CA MET A 12 4.67 5.87 17.96
C MET A 12 4.78 5.03 16.67
N PHE A 13 4.69 3.71 16.78
CA PHE A 13 4.70 2.79 15.63
C PHE A 13 3.45 2.93 14.77
N ASP A 14 2.26 2.96 15.36
CA ASP A 14 0.98 3.19 14.67
C ASP A 14 0.99 4.49 13.87
N ARG A 15 1.51 5.55 14.50
CA ARG A 15 1.61 6.86 13.83
C ARG A 15 2.62 6.83 12.68
N THR A 16 3.71 6.10 12.86
CA THR A 16 4.74 5.94 11.82
C THR A 16 4.19 5.11 10.64
N GLU A 17 3.49 4.02 10.92
CA GLU A 17 2.82 3.18 9.92
C GLU A 17 1.78 3.98 9.14
N THR A 18 0.96 4.77 9.82
CA THR A 18 -0.03 5.64 9.18
C THR A 18 0.64 6.67 8.27
N LEU A 19 1.73 7.30 8.73
CA LEU A 19 2.49 8.27 7.94
C LEU A 19 3.15 7.60 6.73
N LEU A 20 3.77 6.42 6.89
CA LEU A 20 4.39 5.67 5.79
C LEU A 20 3.35 5.20 4.78
N THR A 21 2.19 4.73 5.23
CA THR A 21 1.11 4.26 4.36
C THR A 21 0.50 5.42 3.58
N ASN A 22 0.24 6.55 4.22
CA ASN A 22 -0.25 7.76 3.55
C ASN A 22 0.78 8.34 2.57
N ALA A 23 2.07 8.38 2.95
CA ALA A 23 3.13 8.81 2.04
C ALA A 23 3.27 7.84 0.85
N GLY A 24 3.24 6.53 1.10
CA GLY A 24 3.34 5.49 0.07
C GLY A 24 2.17 5.51 -0.90
N THR A 25 0.94 5.67 -0.41
CA THR A 25 -0.26 5.80 -1.24
C THR A 25 -0.22 7.06 -2.10
N MET A 26 0.18 8.22 -1.56
CA MET A 26 0.37 9.43 -2.37
C MET A 26 1.41 9.24 -3.48
N VAL A 27 2.55 8.62 -3.17
CA VAL A 27 3.59 8.32 -4.16
C VAL A 27 3.08 7.36 -5.23
N ALA A 28 2.33 6.33 -4.86
CA ALA A 28 1.72 5.38 -5.79
C ALA A 28 0.73 6.08 -6.74
N VAL A 29 -0.11 6.98 -6.22
CA VAL A 29 -1.05 7.76 -7.03
C VAL A 29 -0.30 8.67 -8.01
N ILE A 30 0.75 9.38 -7.57
CA ILE A 30 1.57 10.22 -8.44
C ILE A 30 2.25 9.38 -9.53
N ALA A 31 2.77 8.20 -9.20
CA ALA A 31 3.37 7.29 -10.16
C ALA A 31 2.36 6.83 -11.23
N LEU A 32 1.13 6.50 -10.83
CA LEU A 32 0.05 6.15 -11.75
C LEU A 32 -0.33 7.32 -12.66
N LEU A 33 -0.38 8.54 -12.14
CA LEU A 33 -0.65 9.74 -12.93
C LEU A 33 0.45 10.00 -13.97
N ILE A 34 1.71 9.93 -13.56
CA ILE A 34 2.86 10.09 -14.47
C ILE A 34 2.82 9.01 -15.57
N LEU A 35 2.45 7.77 -15.22
CA LEU A 35 2.28 6.69 -16.19
C LEU A 35 1.16 6.98 -17.20
N GLY A 36 -0.01 7.40 -16.72
CA GLY A 36 -1.14 7.73 -17.59
C GLY A 36 -0.80 8.85 -18.57
N ILE A 37 -0.11 9.90 -18.09
CA ILE A 37 0.36 11.00 -18.92
C ILE A 37 1.39 10.52 -19.95
N ARG A 38 2.36 9.69 -19.55
CA ARG A 38 3.35 9.10 -20.46
C ARG A 38 2.68 8.26 -21.56
N MET A 39 1.63 7.54 -21.22
CA MET A 39 0.86 6.72 -22.16
C MET A 39 0.13 7.58 -23.20
N LEU A 40 -0.52 8.67 -22.78
CA LEU A 40 -1.16 9.63 -23.69
C LEU A 40 -0.15 10.27 -24.66
N MET A 41 1.07 10.58 -24.18
CA MET A 41 2.14 11.10 -25.05
C MET A 41 2.66 10.05 -26.04
N SER A 42 2.75 8.79 -25.63
CA SER A 42 3.18 7.68 -26.49
C SER A 42 2.20 7.44 -27.64
N MET A 43 0.89 7.47 -27.37
CA MET A 43 -0.15 7.32 -28.40
C MET A 43 -0.08 8.45 -29.43
N LYS A 44 0.22 9.68 -29.00
CA LYS A 44 0.38 10.83 -29.90
C LYS A 44 1.60 10.71 -30.84
N ARG A 45 2.59 9.89 -30.49
CA ARG A 45 3.82 9.68 -31.28
C ARG A 45 3.76 8.52 -32.25
N GLY A 46 2.65 7.77 -32.30
CA GLY A 46 2.49 6.65 -33.21
C GLY A 46 3.25 5.38 -32.82
N ASP A 47 3.87 5.34 -31.63
CA ASP A 47 4.39 4.10 -31.05
C ASP A 47 3.21 3.16 -30.81
N GLY A 48 3.33 1.93 -31.31
CA GLY A 48 2.26 0.95 -31.30
C GLY A 48 1.69 0.75 -29.90
N MET A 49 0.37 0.92 -29.76
CA MET A 49 -0.39 0.77 -28.51
C MET A 49 0.11 -0.42 -27.65
N ARG A 50 0.48 -1.53 -28.30
CA ARG A 50 0.94 -2.77 -27.67
C ARG A 50 2.18 -2.60 -26.76
N GLU A 51 3.13 -1.75 -27.12
CA GLU A 51 4.37 -1.59 -26.34
C GLU A 51 4.12 -0.72 -25.09
N ALA A 52 3.28 0.31 -25.23
CA ALA A 52 2.80 1.11 -24.10
C ALA A 52 1.93 0.30 -23.13
N PHE A 53 1.08 -0.61 -23.63
CA PHE A 53 0.26 -1.49 -22.80
C PHE A 53 1.07 -2.57 -22.07
N GLN A 54 2.14 -3.11 -22.68
CA GLN A 54 3.00 -4.10 -22.04
C GLN A 54 3.76 -3.50 -20.84
N GLY A 55 4.29 -2.29 -20.99
CA GLY A 55 4.93 -1.57 -19.89
C GLY A 55 3.93 -1.10 -18.82
N PHE A 56 2.76 -0.59 -19.24
CA PHE A 56 1.70 -0.13 -18.34
C PHE A 56 1.11 -1.26 -17.50
N GLY A 57 0.77 -2.38 -18.13
CA GLY A 57 0.11 -3.52 -17.48
C GLY A 57 0.96 -4.11 -16.35
N MET A 58 2.28 -4.17 -16.52
CA MET A 58 3.20 -4.68 -15.48
C MET A 58 3.26 -3.77 -14.25
N ILE A 59 3.27 -2.46 -14.45
CA ILE A 59 3.38 -1.50 -13.34
C ILE A 59 2.05 -1.40 -12.59
N ALA A 60 0.93 -1.37 -13.31
CA ALA A 60 -0.40 -1.43 -12.71
C ALA A 60 -0.58 -2.73 -11.91
N LEU A 61 -0.17 -3.88 -12.46
CA LEU A 61 -0.24 -5.17 -11.78
C LEU A 61 0.64 -5.21 -10.53
N ALA A 62 1.86 -4.67 -10.58
CA ALA A 62 2.72 -4.57 -9.40
C ALA A 62 2.11 -3.70 -8.30
N ALA A 63 1.54 -2.55 -8.66
CA ALA A 63 0.83 -1.69 -7.71
C ALA A 63 -0.40 -2.38 -7.09
N LEU A 64 -1.12 -3.16 -7.90
CA LEU A 64 -2.29 -3.94 -7.46
C LEU A 64 -1.90 -5.06 -6.48
N ILE A 65 -0.80 -5.76 -6.75
CA ILE A 65 -0.28 -6.80 -5.84
C ILE A 65 0.17 -6.20 -4.52
N ILE A 66 0.90 -5.07 -4.55
CA ILE A 66 1.37 -4.41 -3.33
C ILE A 66 0.19 -3.90 -2.51
N GLY A 67 -0.75 -3.17 -3.13
CA GLY A 67 -1.95 -2.68 -2.44
C GLY A 67 -2.86 -3.79 -1.94
N GLY A 68 -3.01 -4.88 -2.70
CA GLY A 68 -3.75 -6.07 -2.29
C GLY A 68 -3.11 -6.80 -1.11
N ALA A 69 -1.77 -6.90 -1.08
CA ALA A 69 -1.04 -7.48 0.04
C ALA A 69 -1.20 -6.64 1.33
N SER A 70 -1.17 -5.31 1.23
CA SER A 70 -1.43 -4.43 2.38
C SER A 70 -2.84 -4.58 2.93
N GLY A 71 -3.85 -4.66 2.07
CA GLY A 71 -5.24 -4.88 2.49
C GLY A 71 -5.46 -6.26 3.14
N LEU A 72 -4.86 -7.31 2.58
CA LEU A 72 -4.92 -8.66 3.16
C LEU A 72 -4.16 -8.76 4.48
N ALA A 73 -3.02 -8.07 4.61
CA ALA A 73 -2.27 -8.00 5.86
C ALA A 73 -3.11 -7.33 6.96
N GLY A 74 -3.79 -6.22 6.67
CA GLY A 74 -4.68 -5.56 7.63
C GLY A 74 -5.79 -6.48 8.14
N VAL A 75 -6.44 -7.22 7.23
CA VAL A 75 -7.48 -8.21 7.60
C VAL A 75 -6.91 -9.36 8.44
N LEU A 76 -5.73 -9.87 8.11
CA LEU A 76 -5.09 -10.95 8.88
C LEU A 76 -4.63 -10.48 10.27
N ILE A 77 -4.20 -9.21 10.39
CA ILE A 77 -3.86 -8.58 11.67
C ILE A 77 -5.11 -8.39 12.52
N GLU A 78 -6.22 -7.94 11.94
CA GLU A 78 -7.51 -7.78 12.62
C GLU A 78 -8.04 -9.11 13.17
N ILE A 79 -8.03 -10.16 12.33
CA ILE A 79 -8.44 -11.51 12.74
C ILE A 79 -7.49 -12.09 13.80
N GLY A 80 -6.18 -11.90 13.64
CA GLY A 80 -5.19 -12.36 14.61
C GLY A 80 -5.30 -11.63 15.95
N GLY A 81 -5.63 -10.34 15.94
CA GLY A 81 -5.88 -9.53 17.13
C GLY A 81 -7.16 -9.95 17.87
N GLU A 82 -8.23 -10.24 17.13
CA GLU A 82 -9.50 -10.70 17.71
C GLU A 82 -9.35 -12.08 18.37
N ILE A 83 -8.62 -13.01 17.74
CA ILE A 83 -8.36 -14.35 18.30
C ILE A 83 -7.32 -14.32 19.44
N GLY A 84 -6.30 -13.46 19.35
CA GLY A 84 -5.24 -13.34 20.35
C GLY A 84 -5.64 -12.57 21.61
N GLY A 85 -6.56 -11.62 21.50
CA GLY A 85 -7.08 -10.82 22.61
C GLY A 85 -8.03 -11.58 23.53
N ASP A 86 -8.80 -12.52 22.98
CA ASP A 86 -9.84 -13.25 23.73
C ASP A 86 -9.28 -14.37 24.65
N THR A 87 -7.98 -14.71 24.52
CA THR A 87 -7.35 -15.79 25.30
C THR A 87 -6.69 -15.30 26.61
N ASN A 88 -6.52 -13.99 26.83
CA ASN A 88 -5.89 -13.44 28.06
C ASN A 88 -6.89 -12.83 29.07
N GLY A 89 -8.18 -13.16 28.96
CA GLY A 89 -9.27 -12.54 29.73
C GLY A 89 -10.16 -13.50 30.53
N GLY A 90 -9.63 -14.62 31.04
CA GLY A 90 -10.35 -15.58 31.91
C GLY A 90 -9.49 -16.14 33.02
#